data_AF-K8XN46-F1
#
_entry.id   AF-K8XN46-F1
#
_cell.length_a   1.000
_cell.length_b   1.000
_cell.length_c   1.000
_cell.angle_alpha   90.00
_cell.angle_beta   90.00
_cell.angle_gamma   90.00
#
_symmetry.space_group_name_H-M   'P 1'
#
loop_
_entity.id
_entity.type
_entity.pdbx_description
1 polymer ?
#
loop_
_entity_poly.entity_id
_entity_poly.type
_entity_poly.pdbx_seq_one_letter_code
_entity_poly.pdbx_strand_id
1 'polypeptide(L)'
;MASQLRWQPNVVGADEEDLRLCGEALLDDAKALAPDLSGDLKRSGFVRVEGDSVIVGFDAEYALKQHYRTDFEHPRGGEALFLKKAIDEFGPVVEQILAEQLRRRLGG
;
A
#
# COMPACT_ATOMS: atom_id res chain seq x y z
N MET A 1 5.61 7.88 15.36
CA MET A 1 6.14 7.77 13.99
C MET A 1 5.26 6.77 13.27
N ALA A 2 4.55 7.17 12.21
CA ALA A 2 3.78 6.26 11.37
C ALA A 2 4.73 5.38 10.53
N SER A 3 4.29 4.17 10.15
CA SER A 3 4.99 3.38 9.13
C SER A 3 4.37 3.70 7.77
N GLN A 4 5.15 4.22 6.83
CA GLN A 4 4.67 4.59 5.49
C GLN A 4 5.75 4.34 4.43
N LEU A 5 5.31 4.06 3.21
CA LEU A 5 6.16 3.93 2.04
C LEU A 5 5.56 4.71 0.86
N ARG A 6 6.44 5.28 0.03
CA ARG A 6 6.07 5.94 -1.22
C ARG A 6 6.18 4.95 -2.37
N TRP A 7 5.14 4.85 -3.18
CA TRP A 7 5.10 4.14 -4.45
C TRP A 7 4.88 5.16 -5.57
N GLN A 8 5.62 5.05 -6.66
CA GLN A 8 5.51 5.93 -7.82
C GLN A 8 5.37 5.05 -9.05
N PRO A 9 4.18 4.97 -9.67
CA PRO A 9 4.00 4.18 -10.88
C PRO A 9 4.68 4.85 -12.07
N ASN A 10 5.26 4.06 -12.96
CA ASN A 10 5.81 4.54 -14.22
C ASN A 10 4.74 4.55 -15.33
N VAL A 11 3.75 5.43 -15.18
CA VAL A 11 2.67 5.62 -16.17
C VAL A 11 2.51 7.09 -16.53
N VAL A 12 2.00 7.36 -17.74
CA VAL A 12 1.72 8.72 -18.22
C VAL A 12 0.21 8.91 -18.34
N GLY A 13 -0.29 10.04 -17.85
CA GLY A 13 -1.69 10.43 -17.98
C GLY A 13 -2.61 9.93 -16.86
N ALA A 14 -2.06 9.34 -15.79
CA ALA A 14 -2.81 9.09 -14.56
C ALA A 14 -3.16 10.41 -13.89
N ASP A 15 -4.41 10.53 -13.42
CA ASP A 15 -4.84 11.62 -12.56
C ASP A 15 -4.79 11.22 -11.07
N GLU A 16 -5.17 12.15 -10.19
CA GLU A 16 -5.17 11.92 -8.74
C GLU A 16 -6.12 10.80 -8.31
N GLU A 17 -7.25 10.62 -9.01
CA GLU A 17 -8.22 9.57 -8.70
C GLU A 17 -7.69 8.19 -9.08
N ASP A 18 -7.09 8.06 -10.26
CA ASP A 18 -6.40 6.85 -10.70
C ASP A 18 -5.32 6.41 -9.68
N LEU A 19 -4.50 7.37 -9.22
CA LEU A 19 -3.45 7.12 -8.23
C LEU A 19 -4.02 6.75 -6.85
N ARG A 20 -5.11 7.41 -6.43
CA ARG A 20 -5.77 7.09 -5.16
C ARG A 20 -6.32 5.66 -5.15
N LEU A 21 -6.98 5.23 -6.24
CA LEU A 21 -7.48 3.85 -6.37
C LEU A 21 -6.35 2.81 -6.33
N CYS A 22 -5.22 3.11 -6.99
CA CYS A 22 -4.04 2.25 -6.91
C CYS A 22 -3.49 2.16 -5.47
N GLY A 23 -3.46 3.29 -4.77
CA GLY A 23 -3.07 3.33 -3.36
C GLY A 23 -4.00 2.56 -2.45
N GLU A 24 -5.32 2.63 -2.68
CA GLU A 24 -6.32 1.88 -1.94
C GLU A 24 -6.12 0.37 -2.13
N ALA A 25 -5.86 -0.08 -3.37
CA ALA A 25 -5.53 -1.47 -3.66
C ALA A 25 -4.26 -1.93 -2.92
N LEU A 26 -3.17 -1.16 -2.99
CA LEU A 26 -1.93 -1.47 -2.26
C LEU A 26 -2.11 -1.45 -0.74
N LEU A 27 -2.97 -0.58 -0.22
CA LEU A 27 -3.30 -0.55 1.20
C LEU A 27 -4.07 -1.81 1.62
N ASP A 28 -4.98 -2.31 0.78
CA ASP A 28 -5.72 -3.54 1.08
C ASP A 28 -4.79 -4.77 1.08
N ASP A 29 -3.85 -4.85 0.14
CA ASP A 29 -2.79 -5.87 0.17
C ASP A 29 -1.93 -5.74 1.44
N ALA A 30 -1.51 -4.52 1.79
CA ALA A 30 -0.76 -4.28 3.02
C ALA A 30 -1.55 -4.64 4.29
N LYS A 31 -2.87 -4.41 4.32
CA LYS A 31 -3.75 -4.82 5.43
C LYS A 31 -3.92 -6.34 5.50
N ALA A 32 -3.91 -7.04 4.37
CA ALA A 32 -3.96 -8.50 4.35
C ALA A 32 -2.69 -9.11 4.98
N LEU A 33 -1.53 -8.49 4.74
CA LEU A 33 -0.24 -8.90 5.29
C LEU A 33 0.02 -8.38 6.73
N ALA A 34 -0.64 -7.30 7.14
CA ALA A 34 -0.40 -6.68 8.44
C ALA A 34 -0.84 -7.59 9.62
N PRO A 35 -0.07 -7.63 10.72
CA PRO A 35 -0.43 -8.37 11.92
C PRO A 35 -1.80 -8.00 12.49
N ASP A 36 -2.56 -9.01 12.95
CA ASP A 36 -3.94 -8.82 13.38
C ASP A 36 -4.21 -9.30 14.82
N LEU A 37 -3.84 -8.51 15.83
CA LEU A 37 -4.20 -8.85 17.21
C LEU A 37 -5.56 -8.26 17.63
N SER A 38 -5.69 -6.93 17.61
CA SER A 38 -6.91 -6.18 17.96
C SER A 38 -7.62 -5.55 16.75
N GLY A 39 -7.03 -5.67 15.57
CA GLY A 39 -7.44 -4.98 14.34
C GLY A 39 -7.11 -3.48 14.29
N ASP A 40 -6.61 -2.86 15.37
CA ASP A 40 -6.31 -1.41 15.39
C ASP A 40 -5.26 -1.01 14.34
N LEU A 41 -4.25 -1.87 14.14
CA LEU A 41 -3.23 -1.66 13.11
C LEU A 41 -3.90 -1.53 11.74
N LYS A 42 -4.67 -2.55 11.33
CA LYS A 42 -5.33 -2.57 10.02
C LYS A 42 -6.30 -1.39 9.82
N ARG A 43 -7.01 -0.99 10.88
CA ARG A 43 -7.91 0.19 10.86
C ARG A 43 -7.18 1.52 10.71
N SER A 44 -5.92 1.60 11.14
CA SER A 44 -5.11 2.82 11.05
C SER A 44 -4.48 3.09 9.68
N GLY A 45 -4.81 2.25 8.68
CA GLY A 45 -4.27 2.36 7.33
C GLY A 45 -4.74 3.61 6.59
N PHE A 46 -3.84 4.25 5.84
CA PHE A 46 -4.15 5.44 5.05
C PHE A 46 -3.46 5.43 3.68
N VAL A 47 -4.03 6.22 2.76
CA VAL A 47 -3.49 6.52 1.44
C VAL A 47 -3.42 8.04 1.28
N ARG A 48 -2.33 8.54 0.70
CA ARG A 48 -2.21 9.95 0.28
C ARG A 48 -1.60 10.00 -1.11
N VAL A 49 -2.19 10.79 -2.00
CA VAL A 49 -1.59 11.10 -3.31
C VAL A 49 -0.78 12.39 -3.18
N GLU A 50 0.43 12.38 -3.72
CA GLU A 50 1.33 13.53 -3.77
C GLU A 50 1.96 13.62 -5.16
N GLY A 51 1.43 14.51 -6.01
CA GLY A 51 1.86 14.65 -7.39
C GLY A 51 1.60 13.38 -8.20
N ASP A 52 2.67 12.76 -8.69
CA ASP A 52 2.66 11.52 -9.47
C ASP A 52 2.93 10.27 -8.62
N SER A 53 2.83 10.39 -7.29
CA SER A 53 3.16 9.33 -6.36
C SER A 53 2.08 9.11 -5.30
N VAL A 54 2.11 7.93 -4.71
CA VAL A 54 1.18 7.49 -3.67
C VAL A 54 1.96 7.13 -2.43
N ILE A 55 1.51 7.60 -1.27
CA ILE A 55 1.99 7.17 0.04
C ILE A 55 0.95 6.24 0.64
N VAL A 56 1.38 5.05 1.02
CA VAL A 56 0.58 4.06 1.75
C VAL A 56 1.21 3.84 3.12
N GLY A 57 0.41 3.85 4.17
CA GLY A 57 0.92 3.73 5.52
C GLY A 57 -0.10 3.38 6.59
N PHE A 58 0.36 3.34 7.84
CA PHE A 58 -0.42 3.04 9.04
C PHE A 58 -0.01 3.98 10.17
N ASP A 59 -1.00 4.58 10.84
CA ASP A 59 -0.80 5.60 11.88
C ASP A 59 -0.75 5.04 13.32
N ALA A 60 -1.03 3.76 13.54
CA ALA A 60 -0.95 3.17 14.88
C ALA A 60 0.46 3.35 15.48
N GLU A 61 0.54 3.74 16.75
CA GLU A 61 1.81 4.08 17.42
C GLU A 61 2.86 2.97 17.32
N TYR A 62 2.39 1.72 17.31
CA TYR A 62 3.22 0.52 17.24
C TYR A 62 3.43 -0.01 15.81
N ALA A 63 2.85 0.61 14.77
CA ALA A 63 2.92 0.14 13.39
C ALA A 63 4.36 0.00 12.90
N LEU A 64 5.21 0.99 13.20
CA LEU A 64 6.63 0.96 12.86
C LEU A 64 7.36 -0.25 13.47
N LYS A 65 7.09 -0.56 14.74
CA LYS A 65 7.70 -1.72 15.41
C LYS A 65 7.22 -3.02 14.79
N GLN A 66 5.92 -3.16 14.56
CA GLN A 66 5.35 -4.35 13.91
C GLN A 66 5.87 -4.53 12.47
N HIS A 67 6.13 -3.43 11.77
CA HIS A 67 6.66 -3.48 10.41
C HIS A 67 8.11 -3.97 10.37
N TYR A 68 9.00 -3.52 11.26
CA TYR A 68 10.43 -3.81 11.15
C TYR A 68 10.93 -4.96 12.04
N ARG A 69 10.21 -5.34 13.10
CA ARG A 69 10.65 -6.41 14.00
C ARG A 69 10.27 -7.79 13.47
N THR A 70 11.22 -8.43 12.80
CA THR A 70 11.07 -9.79 12.27
C THR A 70 11.13 -10.88 13.35
N ASP A 71 11.44 -10.52 14.59
CA ASP A 71 11.46 -11.42 15.75
C ASP A 71 10.10 -11.50 16.47
N PHE A 72 9.11 -10.71 16.04
CA PHE A 72 7.77 -10.74 16.61
C PHE A 72 6.95 -11.92 16.10
N GLU A 73 6.29 -12.61 17.03
CA GLU A 73 5.28 -13.60 16.71
C GLU A 73 3.93 -12.92 16.48
N HIS A 74 3.27 -13.27 15.38
CA HIS A 74 1.93 -12.79 15.06
C HIS A 74 0.93 -13.96 15.17
N PRO A 75 0.44 -14.27 16.38
CA PRO A 75 -0.35 -15.49 16.64
C PRO A 75 -1.70 -15.55 15.90
N ARG A 76 -2.15 -14.43 15.35
CA ARG A 76 -3.38 -14.32 14.55
C ARG A 76 -3.09 -14.07 13.06
N GLY A 77 -1.87 -14.34 12.63
CA GLY A 77 -1.42 -14.16 11.25
C GLY A 77 -0.92 -12.74 10.95
N GLY A 78 -0.50 -12.57 9.70
CA GLY A 78 0.27 -11.42 9.24
C GLY A 78 1.77 -11.60 9.48
N GLU A 79 2.54 -10.60 9.08
CA GLU A 79 3.99 -10.66 9.06
C GLU A 79 4.65 -9.29 9.18
N ALA A 80 5.93 -9.29 9.56
CA ALA A 80 6.78 -8.11 9.42
C ALA A 80 6.95 -7.73 7.94
N LEU A 81 7.40 -6.50 7.70
CA LEU A 81 7.64 -5.90 6.39
C LEU A 81 6.41 -5.86 5.46
N PHE A 82 5.20 -5.93 6.03
CA PHE A 82 3.93 -5.97 5.29
C PHE A 82 3.76 -4.85 4.23
N LEU A 83 4.11 -3.59 4.52
CA LEU A 83 4.06 -2.51 3.51
C LEU A 83 5.06 -2.72 2.37
N LYS A 84 6.28 -3.18 2.70
CA LYS A 84 7.34 -3.38 1.71
C LYS A 84 6.97 -4.52 0.78
N LYS A 85 6.48 -5.62 1.36
CA LYS A 85 5.98 -6.77 0.59
C LYS A 85 4.78 -6.40 -0.28
N ALA A 86 3.81 -5.66 0.25
CA ALA A 86 2.68 -5.19 -0.53
C ALA A 86 3.14 -4.39 -1.76
N ILE A 87 4.06 -3.45 -1.58
CA ILE A 87 4.58 -2.63 -2.68
C ILE A 87 5.43 -3.44 -3.66
N ASP A 88 6.34 -4.30 -3.16
CA ASP A 88 7.24 -5.06 -4.02
C ASP A 88 6.51 -6.13 -4.85
N GLU A 89 5.53 -6.81 -4.23
CA GLU A 89 4.83 -7.93 -4.87
C GLU A 89 3.64 -7.44 -5.73
N PHE A 90 2.87 -6.46 -5.25
CA PHE A 90 1.64 -6.03 -5.93
C PHE A 90 1.79 -4.70 -6.68
N GLY A 91 2.76 -3.86 -6.33
CA GLY A 91 3.04 -2.61 -7.05
C GLY A 91 3.17 -2.78 -8.57
N PRO A 92 3.96 -3.75 -9.07
CA PRO A 92 4.06 -4.01 -10.51
C PRO A 92 2.75 -4.45 -11.16
N VAL A 93 1.90 -5.19 -10.43
CA VAL A 93 0.60 -5.65 -10.93
C VAL A 93 -0.38 -4.47 -11.02
N VAL A 94 -0.45 -3.66 -9.96
CA VAL A 94 -1.29 -2.45 -9.92
C VAL A 94 -0.87 -1.46 -11.01
N GLU A 95 0.44 -1.27 -11.23
CA GLU A 95 0.96 -0.44 -12.33
C GLU A 95 0.50 -0.93 -13.70
N GLN A 96 0.55 -2.24 -13.95
CA GLN A 96 0.09 -2.82 -15.21
C GLN A 96 -1.41 -2.63 -15.44
N ILE A 97 -2.22 -2.80 -14.39
CA ILE A 97 -3.67 -2.56 -14.44
C ILE A 97 -3.95 -1.10 -14.78
N LEU A 98 -3.29 -0.16 -14.11
CA LEU A 98 -3.41 1.27 -14.37
C LEU A 98 -2.99 1.60 -15.81
N ALA A 99 -1.85 1.10 -16.27
CA ALA A 99 -1.37 1.32 -17.63
C ALA A 99 -2.38 0.84 -18.69
N GLU A 100 -3.01 -0.33 -18.48
CA GLU A 100 -4.04 -0.86 -19.37
C GLU A 100 -5.32 -0.02 -19.36
N GLN A 101 -5.76 0.45 -18.19
CA GLN A 101 -6.91 1.35 -18.07
C GLN A 101 -6.67 2.67 -18.81
N LEU A 102 -5.49 3.27 -18.65
CA LEU A 102 -5.11 4.52 -19.32
C LEU A 102 -5.03 4.34 -20.85
N ARG A 103 -4.45 3.24 -21.33
CA ARG A 103 -4.42 2.91 -22.76
C ARG A 103 -5.82 2.84 -23.36
N ARG A 104 -6.78 2.22 -22.67
CA ARG A 104 -8.18 2.15 -23.11
C ARG A 104 -8.86 3.51 -23.12
N ARG A 105 -8.54 4.40 -22.16
CA ARG A 105 -9.09 5.75 -22.08
C ARG A 105 -8.55 6.68 -23.17
N LEU A 106 -7.27 6.51 -23.56
CA LEU A 106 -6.58 7.38 -24.52
C LEU A 106 -6.60 6.87 -25.97
N GLY A 107 -6.80 5.57 -26.19
CA GLY A 107 -6.76 4.92 -27.51
C GLY A 107 -8.14 4.53 -28.06
N GLY A 108 -9.21 5.08 -27.50
CA GLY A 108 -10.57 5.02 -28.05
C GLY A 108 -10.90 6.23 -28.91
#